data_AF-A0A174PV57-F1
#
_entry.id   AF-A0A174PV57-F1
#
_cell.length_a   1.000
_cell.length_b   1.000
_cell.length_c   1.000
_cell.angle_alpha   90.00
_cell.angle_beta   90.00
_cell.angle_gamma   90.00
#
_symmetry.space_group_name_H-M   'P 1'
#
loop_
_entity.id
_entity.type
_entity.pdbx_description
1 polymer ?
#
loop_
_entity_poly.entity_id
_entity_poly.type
_entity_poly.pdbx_seq_one_letter_code
_entity_poly.pdbx_strand_id
1 'polypeptide(L)'
;MLKEIKSEKDAITNVDLFNEIVAKVKESGNWPDSLIEYASPCNYEMTNIYNYMFDPCFILKPGESEGYYLDLGIYGNYSLTESINTLSLGTIKTLDESKEGVRKMAVLYGECLIAYEAILRDRKNLDAITRKGFDLHFMDSEGKISNWGYSGIKDRESALQRFHEYHEMDPDKYARAIIRDNMTRKEKTYA
;
A
#
# COMPACT_ATOMS: atom_id res chain seq x y z
N MET A 1 -3.10 10.05 5.46
CA MET A 1 -3.80 8.76 5.26
C MET A 1 -4.05 8.65 3.77
N LEU A 2 -3.88 7.47 3.16
CA LEU A 2 -4.13 7.32 1.72
C LEU A 2 -5.57 7.71 1.37
N LYS A 3 -5.77 8.19 0.13
CA LYS A 3 -7.08 8.63 -0.36
C LYS A 3 -8.11 7.51 -0.28
N GLU A 4 -9.37 7.89 -0.05
CA GLU A 4 -10.50 6.96 -0.03
C GLU A 4 -10.78 6.42 -1.45
N ILE A 5 -11.04 5.11 -1.57
CA ILE A 5 -11.24 4.45 -2.86
C ILE A 5 -12.73 4.12 -3.06
N LYS A 6 -13.40 4.81 -3.98
CA LYS A 6 -14.85 4.66 -4.22
C LYS A 6 -15.18 3.79 -5.45
N SER A 7 -14.21 3.61 -6.34
CA SER A 7 -14.35 2.85 -7.57
C SER A 7 -13.02 2.27 -8.04
N GLU A 8 -13.04 1.49 -9.13
CA GLU A 8 -11.84 0.99 -9.80
C GLU A 8 -10.89 2.10 -10.25
N LYS A 9 -11.43 3.27 -10.62
CA LYS A 9 -10.64 4.42 -11.10
C LYS A 9 -9.86 5.12 -10.00
N ASP A 10 -10.17 4.84 -8.74
CA ASP A 10 -9.63 5.56 -7.60
C ASP A 10 -8.38 4.86 -7.02
N ALA A 11 -7.76 3.91 -7.74
CA ALA A 11 -6.61 3.16 -7.24
C ALA A 11 -5.47 4.07 -6.72
N ILE A 12 -4.77 3.57 -5.70
CA ILE A 12 -3.57 4.20 -5.18
C ILE A 12 -2.48 4.12 -6.23
N THR A 13 -1.77 5.22 -6.45
CA THR A 13 -0.66 5.29 -7.39
C THR A 13 0.69 5.34 -6.66
N ASN A 14 1.78 5.14 -7.40
CA ASN A 14 3.12 5.43 -6.92
C ASN A 14 3.28 6.87 -6.42
N VAL A 15 2.63 7.83 -7.09
CA VAL A 15 2.60 9.25 -6.70
C VAL A 15 1.89 9.44 -5.36
N ASP A 16 0.73 8.80 -5.17
CA ASP A 16 -0.02 8.86 -3.91
C ASP A 16 0.82 8.32 -2.74
N LEU A 17 1.48 7.17 -2.93
CA LEU A 17 2.32 6.57 -1.91
C LEU A 17 3.53 7.43 -1.56
N PHE A 18 4.21 8.01 -2.56
CA PHE A 18 5.32 8.95 -2.33
C PHE A 18 4.86 10.15 -1.50
N ASN A 19 3.76 10.79 -1.91
CA ASN A 19 3.24 11.98 -1.24
C ASN A 19 2.82 11.68 0.20
N GLU A 20 2.20 10.53 0.46
CA GLU A 20 1.82 10.11 1.81
C GLU A 20 3.06 9.84 2.69
N ILE A 21 4.13 9.24 2.16
CA ILE A 21 5.40 9.06 2.90
C ILE A 21 5.95 10.43 3.29
N VAL A 22 6.07 11.35 2.33
CA VAL A 22 6.58 12.71 2.59
C VAL A 22 5.71 13.46 3.58
N ALA A 23 4.38 13.36 3.45
CA ALA A 23 3.43 14.00 4.37
C ALA A 23 3.63 13.49 5.80
N LYS A 24 3.76 12.17 6.00
CA LYS A 24 3.99 11.61 7.34
C LYS A 24 5.30 12.03 7.99
N VAL A 25 6.38 12.13 7.22
CA VAL A 25 7.66 12.64 7.74
C VAL A 25 7.56 14.13 8.12
N LYS A 26 6.79 14.91 7.37
CA LYS A 26 6.50 16.31 7.73
C LYS A 26 5.65 16.40 8.99
N GLU A 27 4.60 15.59 9.10
CA GLU A 27 3.71 15.52 10.26
C GLU A 27 4.44 15.10 11.54
N SER A 28 5.48 14.26 11.45
CA SER A 28 6.31 13.87 12.60
C SER A 28 7.29 14.96 13.05
N GLY A 29 7.43 16.05 12.28
CA GLY A 29 8.39 17.12 12.55
C GLY A 29 9.84 16.77 12.20
N ASN A 30 10.08 15.64 11.55
CA ASN A 30 11.43 15.16 11.20
C ASN A 30 11.85 15.52 9.77
N TRP A 31 11.05 16.30 9.05
CA TRP A 31 11.38 16.76 7.71
C TRP A 31 12.42 17.90 7.74
N PRO A 32 13.60 17.74 7.11
CA PRO A 32 14.67 18.73 7.20
C PRO A 32 14.53 19.83 6.14
N ASP A 33 13.58 20.76 6.30
CA ASP A 33 13.26 21.80 5.31
C ASP A 33 14.48 22.56 4.76
N SER A 34 15.43 22.93 5.63
CA SER A 34 16.61 23.70 5.23
C SER A 34 17.63 22.90 4.40
N LEU A 35 17.51 21.57 4.38
CA LEU A 35 18.41 20.67 3.66
C LEU A 35 17.88 20.33 2.27
N ILE A 36 16.55 20.23 2.11
CA ILE A 36 15.93 19.68 0.91
C ILE A 36 15.83 20.74 -0.18
N GLU A 37 16.43 20.47 -1.33
CA GLU A 37 16.24 21.28 -2.53
C GLU A 37 14.87 21.01 -3.15
N TYR A 38 14.52 19.72 -3.31
CA TYR A 38 13.18 19.32 -3.73
C TYR A 38 12.82 17.92 -3.26
N ALA A 39 11.51 17.65 -3.25
CA ALA A 39 10.95 16.31 -3.18
C ALA A 39 9.89 16.18 -4.28
N SER A 40 10.12 15.28 -5.24
CA SER A 40 9.29 15.17 -6.44
C SER A 40 8.83 13.73 -6.65
N PRO A 41 7.52 13.48 -6.77
CA PRO A 41 7.02 12.16 -7.12
C PRO A 41 7.39 11.80 -8.56
N CYS A 42 7.55 10.51 -8.83
CA CYS A 42 7.73 9.98 -10.18
C CYS A 42 6.39 9.98 -10.92
N ASN A 43 6.15 11.00 -11.74
CA ASN A 43 4.89 11.18 -12.49
C ASN A 43 5.00 10.84 -13.99
N TYR A 44 6.18 10.41 -14.47
CA TYR A 44 6.38 10.01 -15.87
C TYR A 44 5.55 8.77 -16.23
N GLU A 45 5.49 7.80 -15.33
CA GLU A 45 4.67 6.59 -15.44
C GLU A 45 3.81 6.44 -14.18
N MET A 46 2.72 7.21 -14.13
CA MET A 46 1.74 7.08 -13.05
C MET A 46 1.15 5.67 -13.06
N THR A 47 1.53 4.87 -12.07
CA THR A 47 1.23 3.43 -12.03
C THR A 47 0.38 3.12 -10.82
N ASN A 48 -0.73 2.42 -11.06
CA ASN A 48 -1.63 1.96 -10.02
C ASN A 48 -1.03 0.77 -9.25
N ILE A 49 -1.24 0.78 -7.94
CA ILE A 49 -0.85 -0.25 -6.97
C ILE A 49 -2.12 -0.98 -6.56
N TYR A 50 -2.18 -2.29 -6.83
CA TYR A 50 -3.35 -3.15 -6.66
C TYR A 50 -3.17 -4.24 -5.61
N ASN A 51 -1.97 -4.37 -5.06
CA ASN A 51 -1.62 -5.39 -4.09
C ASN A 51 -0.46 -4.90 -3.22
N TYR A 52 -0.41 -5.34 -1.97
CA TYR A 52 0.59 -4.94 -0.97
C TYR A 52 1.82 -5.89 -0.92
N MET A 53 1.93 -6.84 -1.85
CA MET A 53 3.04 -7.81 -1.92
C MET A 53 4.30 -7.18 -2.53
N PHE A 54 4.84 -6.17 -1.86
CA PHE A 54 6.04 -5.47 -2.25
C PHE A 54 6.82 -4.98 -1.02
N ASP A 55 8.12 -4.79 -1.20
CA ASP A 55 9.04 -4.30 -0.18
C ASP A 55 9.59 -2.92 -0.57
N PRO A 56 10.04 -2.09 0.39
CA PRO A 56 10.65 -0.81 0.07
C PRO A 56 12.02 -1.02 -0.58
N CYS A 57 12.27 -0.30 -1.68
CA CYS A 57 13.54 -0.26 -2.39
C CYS A 57 14.06 1.18 -2.38
N PHE A 58 14.49 1.65 -1.20
CA PHE A 58 14.95 3.02 -1.00
C PHE A 58 16.47 3.11 -1.14
N ILE A 59 16.97 4.12 -1.84
CA ILE A 59 18.39 4.25 -2.18
C ILE A 59 18.85 5.69 -1.90
N LEU A 60 19.78 5.83 -0.95
CA LEU A 60 20.54 7.08 -0.76
C LEU A 60 21.86 6.97 -1.54
N LYS A 61 22.09 7.89 -2.50
CA LYS A 61 23.26 7.87 -3.38
C LYS A 61 23.79 9.28 -3.68
N PRO A 62 25.10 9.40 -3.98
CA PRO A 62 25.66 10.65 -4.49
C PRO A 62 25.14 10.95 -5.90
N GLY A 63 24.95 12.22 -6.18
CA GLY A 63 24.56 12.80 -7.46
C GLY A 63 25.71 13.44 -8.24
N GLU A 64 26.94 13.00 -7.98
CA GLU A 64 28.17 13.67 -8.44
C GLU A 64 28.21 15.14 -7.97
N SER A 65 28.16 16.11 -8.88
CA SER A 65 28.15 17.56 -8.58
C SER A 65 26.76 18.12 -8.28
N GLU A 66 25.74 17.26 -8.17
CA GLU A 66 24.36 17.67 -7.92
C GLU A 66 23.92 17.39 -6.48
N GLY A 67 24.85 17.09 -5.57
CA GLY A 67 24.53 16.76 -4.18
C GLY A 67 24.14 15.29 -3.98
N TYR A 68 23.10 15.04 -3.20
CA TYR A 68 22.66 13.68 -2.82
C TYR A 68 21.18 13.46 -3.14
N TYR A 69 20.91 12.23 -3.57
CA TYR A 69 19.59 11.75 -3.95
C TYR A 69 19.13 10.66 -2.99
N LEU A 70 17.92 10.80 -2.47
CA LEU A 70 17.16 9.74 -1.82
C LEU A 70 16.02 9.34 -2.76
N ASP A 71 16.23 8.24 -3.49
CA ASP A 71 15.22 7.65 -4.36
C ASP A 71 14.36 6.67 -3.56
N LEU A 72 13.05 6.86 -3.63
CA LEU A 72 12.07 5.96 -3.02
C LEU A 72 11.45 5.10 -4.12
N GLY A 73 11.52 3.79 -3.95
CA GLY A 73 10.89 2.80 -4.81
C GLY A 73 10.25 1.67 -4.01
N ILE A 74 9.47 0.84 -4.69
CA ILE A 74 9.00 -0.45 -4.17
C ILE A 74 9.41 -1.56 -5.14
N TYR A 75 9.68 -2.75 -4.63
CA TYR A 75 9.97 -3.94 -5.43
C TYR A 75 9.01 -5.06 -5.05
N GLY A 76 8.30 -5.60 -6.04
CA GLY A 76 7.37 -6.72 -5.79
C GLY A 76 6.25 -6.84 -6.79
N ASN A 77 5.21 -7.58 -6.38
CA ASN A 77 3.98 -7.81 -7.14
C ASN A 77 2.93 -6.80 -6.71
N TYR A 78 3.05 -5.58 -7.22
CA TYR A 78 2.11 -4.48 -6.94
C TYR A 78 1.06 -4.29 -8.05
N SER A 79 1.27 -4.88 -9.23
CA SER A 79 0.41 -4.69 -10.40
C SER A 79 -0.77 -5.69 -10.45
N LEU A 80 -1.65 -5.57 -11.45
CA LEU A 80 -2.67 -6.60 -11.70
C LEU A 80 -2.09 -7.90 -12.27
N THR A 81 -0.95 -7.80 -12.94
CA THR A 81 -0.25 -8.96 -13.49
C THR A 81 0.59 -9.64 -12.41
N GLU A 82 1.08 -10.85 -12.68
CA GLU A 82 2.02 -11.53 -11.77
C GLU A 82 3.46 -11.01 -11.88
N SER A 83 3.70 -9.89 -12.56
CA SER A 83 5.05 -9.33 -12.74
C SER A 83 5.67 -8.91 -11.40
N ILE A 84 6.95 -9.23 -11.23
CA ILE A 84 7.78 -8.74 -10.14
C ILE A 84 8.81 -7.79 -10.73
N ASN A 85 8.77 -6.53 -10.34
CA ASN A 85 9.66 -5.48 -10.82
C ASN A 85 9.75 -4.34 -9.79
N THR A 86 10.57 -3.33 -10.11
CA THR A 86 10.72 -2.13 -9.30
C THR A 86 9.83 -1.02 -9.84
N LEU A 87 9.08 -0.37 -8.95
CA LEU A 87 8.36 0.86 -9.22
C LEU A 87 9.05 2.03 -8.54
N SER A 88 9.38 3.06 -9.31
CA SER A 88 9.82 4.33 -8.74
C SER A 88 8.63 5.09 -8.14
N LEU A 89 8.75 5.51 -6.89
CA LEU A 89 7.78 6.37 -6.21
C LEU A 89 8.13 7.85 -6.41
N GLY A 90 9.41 8.20 -6.28
CA GLY A 90 9.89 9.57 -6.43
C GLY A 90 11.27 9.78 -5.80
N THR A 91 11.74 11.02 -5.86
CA THR A 91 13.10 11.40 -5.44
C THR A 91 13.06 12.60 -4.52
N ILE A 92 13.87 12.56 -3.46
CA ILE A 92 14.17 13.68 -2.57
C ILE A 92 15.63 14.06 -2.76
N LYS A 93 15.92 15.34 -2.99
CA LYS A 93 17.26 15.84 -3.31
C LYS A 93 17.73 16.90 -2.33
N THR A 94 19.03 16.89 -2.03
CA THR A 94 19.76 18.01 -1.41
C THR A 94 20.97 18.42 -2.25
N LEU A 95 21.36 19.70 -2.18
CA LEU A 95 22.65 20.20 -2.68
C LEU A 95 23.76 20.19 -1.61
N ASP A 96 23.45 19.84 -0.36
CA ASP A 96 24.43 19.83 0.72
C ASP A 96 25.31 18.59 0.63
N GLU A 97 26.51 18.77 0.08
CA GLU A 97 27.54 17.74 -0.05
C GLU A 97 28.39 17.56 1.21
N SER A 98 28.12 18.32 2.28
CA SER A 98 28.86 18.19 3.52
C SER A 98 28.60 16.83 4.20
N LYS A 99 29.56 16.39 5.02
CA LYS A 99 29.40 15.15 5.81
C LYS A 99 28.14 15.19 6.70
N GLU A 100 27.80 16.37 7.21
CA GLU A 100 26.58 16.56 8.00
C GLU A 100 25.32 16.51 7.14
N GLY A 101 25.35 17.07 5.92
CA GLY A 101 24.27 16.94 4.94
C GLY A 101 23.94 15.48 4.64
N VAL A 102 24.97 14.67 4.35
CA VAL A 102 24.81 13.23 4.10
C VAL A 102 24.24 12.49 5.31
N ARG A 103 24.71 12.81 6.52
CA ARG A 103 24.19 12.22 7.77
C ARG A 103 22.71 12.54 7.96
N LYS A 104 22.31 13.79 7.70
CA LYS A 104 20.90 14.20 7.77
C LYS A 104 20.05 13.51 6.69
N MET A 105 20.57 13.32 5.48
CA MET A 105 19.89 12.52 4.45
C MET A 105 19.73 11.05 4.86
N ALA A 106 20.70 10.47 5.57
CA ALA A 106 20.59 9.11 6.11
C ALA A 106 19.55 9.02 7.24
N VAL A 107 19.41 10.06 8.07
CA VAL A 107 18.31 10.16 9.04
C VAL A 107 16.97 10.24 8.30
N LEU A 108 16.85 11.10 7.28
CA LEU A 108 15.64 11.22 6.48
C LEU A 108 15.26 9.90 5.79
N TYR A 109 16.24 9.14 5.29
CA TYR A 109 16.02 7.79 4.77
C TYR A 109 15.33 6.89 5.81
N GLY A 110 15.80 6.91 7.07
CA GLY A 110 15.19 6.16 8.17
C GLY A 110 13.77 6.62 8.48
N GLU A 111 13.54 7.93 8.49
CA GLU A 111 12.21 8.51 8.69
C GLU A 111 11.22 8.11 7.57
N CYS A 112 11.68 8.06 6.31
CA CYS A 112 10.88 7.57 5.20
C CYS A 112 10.51 6.09 5.36
N LEU A 113 11.43 5.24 5.85
CA LEU A 113 11.13 3.83 6.15
C LEU A 113 10.09 3.69 7.27
N ILE A 114 10.23 4.46 8.35
CA ILE A 114 9.26 4.47 9.46
C ILE A 114 7.88 4.92 8.95
N ALA A 115 7.83 5.99 8.15
CA ALA A 115 6.59 6.48 7.54
C ALA A 115 5.96 5.43 6.62
N TYR A 116 6.75 4.79 5.76
CA TYR A 116 6.32 3.69 4.89
C TYR A 116 5.70 2.52 5.70
N GLU A 117 6.39 2.05 6.74
CA GLU A 117 5.88 0.99 7.61
C GLU A 117 4.57 1.39 8.28
N ALA A 118 4.48 2.62 8.79
CA ALA A 118 3.26 3.12 9.42
C ALA A 118 2.09 3.17 8.42
N ILE A 119 2.34 3.51 7.16
CA ILE A 119 1.32 3.50 6.09
C ILE A 119 0.81 2.08 5.88
N LEU A 120 1.71 1.11 5.68
CA LEU A 120 1.32 -0.27 5.37
C LEU A 120 0.84 -1.07 6.58
N ARG A 121 1.10 -0.64 7.82
CA ARG A 121 0.51 -1.27 9.02
C ARG A 121 -0.92 -0.81 9.27
N ASP A 122 -1.34 0.34 8.73
CA ASP A 122 -2.72 0.81 8.84
C ASP A 122 -3.65 -0.05 8.00
N ARG A 123 -4.62 -0.71 8.66
CA ARG A 123 -5.59 -1.59 8.01
C ARG A 123 -6.40 -0.89 6.92
N LYS A 124 -6.69 0.40 7.05
CA LYS A 124 -7.44 1.17 6.04
C LYS A 124 -6.60 1.37 4.78
N ASN A 125 -5.30 1.61 4.93
CA ASN A 125 -4.39 1.74 3.80
C ASN A 125 -4.16 0.38 3.11
N LEU A 126 -4.00 -0.69 3.88
CA LEU A 126 -3.91 -2.05 3.32
C LEU A 126 -5.18 -2.42 2.56
N ASP A 127 -6.35 -2.12 3.13
CA ASP A 127 -7.62 -2.31 2.45
C ASP A 127 -7.64 -1.51 1.14
N ALA A 128 -7.30 -0.22 1.17
CA ALA A 128 -7.25 0.64 -0.02
C ALA A 128 -6.33 0.09 -1.13
N ILE A 129 -5.17 -0.45 -0.78
CA ILE A 129 -4.19 -1.03 -1.71
C ILE A 129 -4.63 -2.40 -2.23
N THR A 130 -5.35 -3.19 -1.43
CA THR A 130 -5.77 -4.55 -1.82
C THR A 130 -6.94 -4.48 -2.79
N ARG A 131 -6.65 -4.62 -4.10
CA ARG A 131 -7.62 -4.52 -5.21
C ARG A 131 -7.77 -5.81 -6.01
N LYS A 132 -6.86 -6.76 -5.84
CA LYS A 132 -6.88 -8.03 -6.57
C LYS A 132 -7.81 -9.04 -5.89
N GLY A 133 -8.56 -9.78 -6.70
CA GLY A 133 -9.41 -10.89 -6.26
C GLY A 133 -10.62 -10.47 -5.44
N PHE A 134 -11.09 -11.41 -4.61
CA PHE A 134 -12.28 -11.30 -3.79
C PHE A 134 -11.94 -11.53 -2.32
N ASP A 135 -12.55 -10.75 -1.44
CA ASP A 135 -12.52 -10.99 0.00
C ASP A 135 -13.78 -11.75 0.43
N LEU A 136 -13.60 -12.65 1.37
CA LEU A 136 -14.65 -13.46 1.98
C LEU A 136 -14.67 -13.19 3.49
N HIS A 137 -15.77 -12.60 3.96
CA HIS A 137 -16.03 -12.37 5.37
C HIS A 137 -17.19 -13.24 5.84
N PHE A 138 -16.95 -14.07 6.86
CA PHE A 138 -17.97 -14.94 7.42
C PHE A 138 -18.87 -14.21 8.40
N MET A 139 -20.09 -14.72 8.55
CA MET A 139 -21.12 -14.20 9.44
C MET A 139 -21.88 -15.36 10.08
N ASP A 140 -22.14 -15.27 11.38
CA ASP A 140 -22.92 -16.27 12.09
C ASP A 140 -24.44 -16.11 11.88
N SER A 141 -25.23 -17.02 12.44
CA SER A 141 -26.69 -17.03 12.31
C SER A 141 -27.36 -15.78 12.89
N GLU A 142 -26.73 -15.12 13.87
CA GLU A 142 -27.17 -13.86 14.47
C GLU A 142 -26.80 -12.62 13.63
N GLY A 143 -25.98 -12.79 12.60
CA GLY A 143 -25.55 -11.72 11.71
C GLY A 143 -24.25 -11.02 12.12
N LYS A 144 -23.51 -11.56 13.09
CA LYS A 144 -22.24 -11.00 13.54
C LYS A 144 -21.10 -11.44 12.62
N ILE A 145 -20.34 -10.46 12.15
CA ILE A 145 -19.20 -10.69 11.25
C ILE A 145 -18.01 -11.24 12.04
N SER A 146 -17.37 -12.27 11.49
CA SER A 146 -16.14 -12.87 12.02
C SER A 146 -14.95 -11.91 11.91
N ASN A 147 -14.06 -11.95 12.92
CA ASN A 147 -12.82 -11.16 12.92
C ASN A 147 -11.73 -11.67 11.96
N TRP A 148 -12.04 -12.73 11.19
CA TRP A 148 -11.14 -13.35 10.24
C TRP A 148 -11.92 -13.73 8.98
N GLY A 149 -11.19 -13.93 7.90
CA GLY A 149 -11.73 -14.29 6.60
C GLY A 149 -10.60 -14.61 5.63
N TYR A 150 -10.91 -14.61 4.35
CA TYR A 150 -9.93 -14.78 3.28
C TYR A 150 -9.87 -13.52 2.44
N SER A 151 -8.68 -13.19 1.94
CA SER A 151 -8.48 -12.08 1.02
C SER A 151 -7.75 -12.54 -0.23
N GLY A 152 -8.02 -11.87 -1.35
CA GLY A 152 -7.37 -12.13 -2.63
C GLY A 152 -7.74 -13.47 -3.27
N ILE A 153 -8.93 -14.00 -3.00
CA ILE A 153 -9.42 -15.21 -3.67
C ILE A 153 -9.59 -14.93 -5.16
N LYS A 154 -9.10 -15.82 -6.02
CA LYS A 154 -8.99 -15.60 -7.48
C LYS A 154 -10.29 -15.16 -8.15
N ASP A 155 -11.41 -15.73 -7.75
CA ASP A 155 -12.72 -15.50 -8.33
C ASP A 155 -13.84 -15.73 -7.30
N ARG A 156 -15.02 -15.22 -7.63
CA ARG A 156 -16.21 -15.31 -6.79
C ARG A 156 -16.67 -16.74 -6.54
N GLU A 157 -16.54 -17.61 -7.55
CA GLU A 157 -16.95 -19.01 -7.46
C GLU A 157 -16.11 -19.75 -6.43
N SER A 158 -14.81 -19.49 -6.40
CA SER A 158 -13.89 -20.04 -5.39
C SER A 158 -14.17 -19.50 -4.00
N ALA A 159 -14.57 -18.24 -3.87
CA ALA A 159 -14.99 -17.67 -2.60
C ALA A 159 -16.30 -18.30 -2.10
N LEU A 160 -17.24 -18.59 -3.00
CA LEU A 160 -18.47 -19.32 -2.67
C LEU A 160 -18.19 -20.77 -2.29
N GLN A 161 -17.35 -21.47 -3.05
CA GLN A 161 -16.93 -22.83 -2.73
C GLN A 161 -16.31 -22.90 -1.33
N ARG A 162 -15.40 -21.96 -1.01
CA ARG A 162 -14.81 -21.85 0.32
C ARG A 162 -15.85 -21.53 1.39
N PHE A 163 -16.83 -20.68 1.10
CA PHE A 163 -17.94 -20.44 2.01
C PHE A 163 -18.73 -21.72 2.30
N HIS A 164 -19.12 -22.47 1.28
CA HIS A 164 -19.85 -23.72 1.42
C HIS A 164 -19.07 -24.75 2.26
N GLU A 165 -17.77 -24.90 2.04
CA GLU A 165 -16.90 -25.77 2.84
C GLU A 165 -16.99 -25.44 4.35
N TYR A 166 -16.93 -24.16 4.72
CA TYR A 166 -17.03 -23.74 6.12
C TYR A 166 -18.45 -23.85 6.66
N HIS A 167 -19.46 -23.54 5.85
CA HIS A 167 -20.87 -23.69 6.23
C HIS A 167 -21.20 -25.15 6.56
N GLU A 168 -20.72 -26.11 5.78
CA GLU A 168 -20.89 -27.54 6.06
C GLU A 168 -20.23 -27.98 7.38
N MET A 169 -19.11 -27.35 7.76
CA MET A 169 -18.40 -27.66 9.00
C MET A 169 -19.12 -27.14 10.24
N ASP A 170 -19.69 -25.93 10.18
CA ASP A 170 -20.39 -25.30 11.30
C ASP A 170 -21.43 -24.29 10.74
N PRO A 171 -22.66 -24.75 10.46
CA PRO A 171 -23.70 -23.94 9.83
C PRO A 171 -24.17 -22.74 10.66
N ASP A 172 -24.03 -22.81 11.99
CA ASP A 172 -24.42 -21.71 12.88
C ASP A 172 -23.35 -20.62 12.89
N LYS A 173 -22.08 -20.99 12.95
CA LYS A 173 -20.96 -20.06 12.97
C LYS A 173 -20.66 -19.44 11.60
N TYR A 174 -20.88 -20.20 10.53
CA TYR A 174 -20.65 -19.79 9.15
C TYR A 174 -21.98 -19.78 8.38
N ALA A 175 -23.03 -19.25 9.00
CA ALA A 175 -24.37 -19.23 8.42
C ALA A 175 -24.49 -18.36 7.16
N ARG A 176 -23.72 -17.28 7.10
CA ARG A 176 -23.74 -16.30 6.01
C ARG A 176 -22.33 -15.87 5.65
N ALA A 177 -22.18 -15.28 4.47
CA ALA A 177 -20.92 -14.69 4.03
C ALA A 177 -21.15 -13.40 3.25
N ILE A 178 -20.25 -12.44 3.43
CA ILE A 178 -20.10 -11.28 2.54
C ILE A 178 -18.91 -11.57 1.64
N ILE A 179 -19.16 -11.58 0.33
CA ILE A 179 -18.10 -11.64 -0.68
C ILE A 179 -17.98 -10.28 -1.33
N ARG A 180 -16.79 -9.68 -1.23
CA ARG A 180 -16.45 -8.38 -1.80
C ARG A 180 -15.55 -8.57 -3.01
N ASP A 181 -15.92 -7.97 -4.13
CA ASP A 181 -15.00 -7.75 -5.25
C ASP A 181 -14.05 -6.62 -4.88
N ASN A 182 -12.75 -6.91 -4.75
CA ASN A 182 -11.79 -5.92 -4.29
C ASN A 182 -11.55 -4.81 -5.31
N MET A 183 -11.75 -5.08 -6.60
CA MET A 183 -11.57 -4.10 -7.65
C MET A 183 -12.74 -3.12 -7.71
N THR A 184 -13.98 -3.60 -7.55
CA THR A 184 -15.17 -2.74 -7.65
C THR A 184 -15.70 -2.27 -6.30
N ARG A 185 -15.20 -2.84 -5.20
CA ARG A 185 -15.71 -2.69 -3.82
C ARG A 185 -17.17 -3.08 -3.63
N LYS A 186 -17.76 -3.77 -4.61
CA LYS A 186 -19.13 -4.27 -4.51
C LYS A 186 -19.16 -5.49 -3.61
N GLU A 187 -20.09 -5.47 -2.66
CA GLU A 187 -20.35 -6.57 -1.75
C GLU A 187 -21.65 -7.29 -2.13
N LYS A 188 -21.68 -8.60 -1.94
CA LYS A 188 -22.92 -9.37 -1.92
C LYS A 188 -22.91 -10.35 -0.77
N THR A 189 -24.03 -10.39 -0.06
CA THR A 189 -24.27 -11.35 1.03
C THR A 189 -24.85 -12.65 0.48
N TYR A 190 -24.43 -13.75 1.08
CA TYR A 190 -24.84 -15.12 0.80
C TYR A 190 -25.28 -15.78 2.09
N ALA A 191 -26.22 -16.71 1.96
CA ALA A 191 -26.71 -17.60 2.99
C ALA A 191 -26.59 -19.03 2.46
#